data_AF-A0A1H3WDW6-F1
#
_entry.id   AF-A0A1H3WDW6-F1
#
_cell.length_a   1.000
_cell.length_b   1.000
_cell.length_c   1.000
_cell.angle_alpha   90.00
_cell.angle_beta   90.00
_cell.angle_gamma   90.00
#
_symmetry.space_group_name_H-M   'P 1'
#
loop_
_entity.id
_entity.type
_entity.pdbx_description
1 polymer ?
#
loop_
_entity_poly.entity_id
_entity_poly.type
_entity_poly.pdbx_seq_one_letter_code
_entity_poly.pdbx_strand_id
1 'polypeptide(L)'
;MPNRDDEDLADLLAELERTLTDLRAAVDDDVRRQRRPPTPREMLRLTEEYTLPTIIALLEATVQSLELLRAVLRLSDPERTGERLRDQLSTRERGPTDATLRAAVTDLRDALTGADLPEDSAASSVVADARELTATIEERLREMEDERAADDATEAESRGVDIDVDSDIDDIDDSEADDSDIDAELESIRESVEDENDQ
;
A
#
# COMPACT_ATOMS: atom_id res chain seq x y z
N MET A 1 -84.98 -35.74 -2.64
CA MET A 1 -84.77 -34.30 -2.43
C MET A 1 -83.26 -34.14 -2.33
N PRO A 2 -82.57 -33.73 -3.40
CA PRO A 2 -81.19 -33.24 -3.25
C PRO A 2 -81.28 -32.10 -2.24
N ASN A 3 -80.52 -32.23 -1.17
CA ASN A 3 -80.73 -31.45 0.04
C ASN A 3 -79.90 -30.16 -0.08
N ARG A 4 -80.41 -29.09 0.53
CA ARG A 4 -79.83 -27.75 0.56
C ARG A 4 -78.30 -27.69 0.73
N ASP A 5 -77.72 -28.67 1.40
CA ASP A 5 -76.27 -28.81 1.57
C ASP A 5 -75.51 -28.93 0.22
N ASP A 6 -76.11 -29.56 -0.79
CA ASP A 6 -75.54 -29.66 -2.15
C ASP A 6 -75.58 -28.30 -2.89
N GLU A 7 -76.61 -27.48 -2.63
CA GLU A 7 -76.76 -26.13 -3.18
C GLU A 7 -75.77 -25.15 -2.52
N ASP A 8 -75.64 -25.20 -1.18
CA ASP A 8 -74.68 -24.38 -0.44
C ASP A 8 -73.21 -24.71 -0.82
N LEU A 9 -72.90 -25.99 -1.07
CA LEU A 9 -71.58 -26.41 -1.56
C LEU A 9 -71.32 -25.92 -2.99
N ALA A 10 -72.33 -25.92 -3.85
CA ALA A 10 -72.21 -25.40 -5.20
C ALA A 10 -71.92 -23.89 -5.20
N ASP A 11 -72.55 -23.13 -4.31
CA ASP A 11 -72.30 -21.70 -4.15
C ASP A 11 -70.88 -21.40 -3.65
N LEU A 12 -70.40 -22.13 -2.64
CA LEU A 12 -69.02 -21.99 -2.14
C LEU A 12 -67.97 -22.36 -3.19
N LEU A 13 -68.23 -23.40 -3.99
CA LEU A 13 -67.33 -23.78 -5.09
C LEU A 13 -67.29 -22.72 -6.19
N ALA A 14 -68.44 -22.12 -6.52
CA ALA A 14 -68.50 -21.03 -7.49
C ALA A 14 -67.75 -19.77 -6.99
N GLU A 15 -67.85 -19.47 -5.70
CA GLU A 15 -67.10 -18.36 -5.09
C GLU A 15 -65.59 -18.64 -5.04
N LEU A 16 -65.19 -19.87 -4.74
CA LEU A 16 -63.79 -20.29 -4.79
C LEU A 16 -63.22 -20.25 -6.21
N GLU A 17 -63.97 -20.73 -7.21
CA GLU A 17 -63.57 -20.67 -8.62
C GLU A 17 -63.36 -19.22 -9.07
N ARG A 18 -64.27 -18.32 -8.68
CA ARG A 18 -64.15 -16.90 -8.94
C ARG A 18 -62.90 -16.30 -8.29
N THR A 19 -62.68 -16.61 -7.01
CA THR A 19 -61.53 -16.11 -6.25
C THR A 19 -60.20 -16.62 -6.82
N LEU A 20 -60.13 -17.90 -7.22
CA LEU A 20 -58.94 -18.46 -7.86
C LEU A 20 -58.69 -17.87 -9.25
N THR A 21 -59.75 -17.57 -10.00
CA THR A 21 -59.65 -16.88 -11.30
C THR A 21 -59.10 -15.47 -11.13
N ASP A 22 -59.59 -14.73 -10.14
CA ASP A 22 -59.12 -13.38 -9.82
C ASP A 22 -57.66 -13.39 -9.34
N LEU A 23 -57.29 -14.34 -8.47
CA LEU A 23 -55.92 -14.48 -7.99
C LEU A 23 -54.96 -14.87 -9.12
N ARG A 24 -55.37 -15.79 -10.00
CA ARG A 24 -54.57 -16.19 -11.17
C ARG A 24 -54.36 -15.02 -12.13
N ALA A 25 -55.39 -14.22 -12.37
CA ALA A 25 -55.29 -13.02 -13.19
C ALA A 25 -54.32 -11.98 -12.58
N ALA A 26 -54.35 -11.80 -11.25
CA ALA A 26 -53.45 -10.90 -10.54
C ALA A 26 -51.97 -11.37 -10.61
N VAL A 27 -51.72 -12.68 -10.42
CA VAL A 27 -50.36 -13.25 -10.53
C VAL A 27 -49.83 -13.15 -11.96
N ASP A 28 -50.66 -13.46 -12.97
CA ASP A 28 -50.27 -13.33 -14.38
C ASP A 28 -49.99 -11.86 -14.77
N ASP A 29 -50.65 -10.89 -14.14
CA ASP A 29 -50.36 -9.47 -14.32
C ASP A 29 -49.04 -9.05 -13.65
N ASP A 30 -48.77 -9.56 -12.44
CA ASP A 30 -47.52 -9.27 -11.72
C ASP A 30 -46.29 -9.89 -12.43
N VAL A 31 -46.41 -11.13 -12.91
CA VAL A 31 -45.38 -11.78 -13.74
C VAL A 31 -45.17 -11.00 -15.05
N ARG A 32 -46.23 -10.47 -15.66
CA ARG A 32 -46.11 -9.61 -16.86
C ARG A 32 -45.39 -8.30 -16.57
N ARG A 33 -45.60 -7.70 -15.40
CA ARG A 33 -44.86 -6.50 -14.95
C ARG A 33 -43.38 -6.81 -14.70
N GLN A 34 -43.06 -7.99 -14.15
CA GLN A 34 -41.69 -8.50 -14.01
C GLN A 34 -41.00 -8.84 -15.34
N ARG A 35 -41.76 -9.15 -16.40
CA ARG A 35 -41.22 -9.38 -17.76
C ARG A 35 -40.95 -8.09 -18.54
N ARG A 36 -41.05 -6.91 -17.92
CA ARG A 36 -40.59 -5.69 -18.58
C ARG A 36 -39.06 -5.73 -18.63
N PRO A 37 -38.44 -5.64 -19.83
CA PRO A 37 -37.01 -5.49 -19.91
C PRO A 37 -36.62 -4.24 -19.11
N PRO A 38 -35.51 -4.29 -18.33
CA PRO A 38 -35.08 -3.19 -17.51
C PRO A 38 -34.95 -1.95 -18.37
N THR A 39 -35.44 -0.82 -17.87
CA THR A 39 -35.29 0.45 -18.58
C THR A 39 -33.79 0.78 -18.68
N PRO A 40 -33.35 1.53 -19.70
CA PRO A 40 -31.94 1.92 -19.83
C PRO A 40 -31.39 2.63 -18.59
N ARG A 41 -32.25 3.33 -17.83
CA ARG A 41 -31.91 3.95 -16.54
C ARG A 41 -31.69 2.93 -15.42
N GLU A 42 -32.45 1.84 -15.39
CA GLU A 42 -32.29 0.75 -14.41
C GLU A 42 -31.04 -0.08 -14.72
N MET A 43 -30.68 -0.26 -16.00
CA MET A 43 -29.39 -0.86 -16.35
C MET A 43 -28.21 0.01 -15.91
N LEU A 44 -28.26 1.33 -16.13
CA LEU A 44 -27.22 2.24 -15.66
C LEU A 44 -27.11 2.23 -14.13
N ARG A 45 -28.24 2.20 -13.42
CA ARG A 45 -28.28 2.11 -11.96
C ARG A 45 -27.76 0.77 -11.44
N LEU A 46 -28.06 -0.35 -12.11
CA LEU A 46 -27.52 -1.67 -11.77
C LEU A 46 -26.00 -1.72 -12.00
N THR A 47 -25.53 -1.13 -13.10
CA THR A 47 -24.09 -1.02 -13.35
C THR A 47 -23.42 -0.10 -12.35
N GLU A 48 -24.06 0.97 -11.89
CA GLU A 48 -23.55 1.84 -10.83
C GLU A 48 -23.52 1.15 -9.46
N GLU A 49 -24.57 0.42 -9.11
CA GLU A 49 -24.73 -0.16 -7.77
C GLU A 49 -23.88 -1.42 -7.57
N TYR A 50 -23.62 -2.21 -8.63
CA TYR A 50 -22.96 -3.50 -8.47
C TYR A 50 -21.84 -3.78 -9.47
N THR A 51 -22.01 -3.50 -10.76
CA THR A 51 -21.03 -3.94 -11.78
C THR A 51 -19.79 -3.06 -11.86
N LEU A 52 -19.94 -1.73 -11.84
CA LEU A 52 -18.84 -0.77 -11.86
C LEU A 52 -17.98 -0.91 -10.59
N PRO A 53 -18.54 -0.97 -9.36
CA PRO A 53 -17.74 -1.21 -8.16
C PRO A 53 -16.96 -2.53 -8.23
N THR A 54 -17.59 -3.60 -8.73
CA THR A 54 -16.93 -4.91 -8.85
C THR A 54 -15.78 -4.89 -9.86
N ILE A 55 -15.98 -4.27 -11.03
CA ILE A 55 -14.95 -4.16 -12.05
C ILE A 55 -13.81 -3.24 -11.59
N ILE A 56 -14.13 -2.14 -10.89
CA ILE A 56 -13.11 -1.26 -10.28
C ILE A 56 -12.28 -2.04 -9.26
N ALA A 57 -12.92 -2.78 -8.35
CA ALA A 57 -12.22 -3.60 -7.36
C ALA A 57 -11.32 -4.67 -8.02
N LEU A 58 -11.79 -5.31 -9.10
CA LEU A 58 -10.97 -6.24 -9.86
C LEU A 58 -9.76 -5.55 -10.49
N LEU A 59 -9.95 -4.37 -11.11
CA LEU A 59 -8.86 -3.62 -11.71
C LEU A 59 -7.86 -3.13 -10.66
N GLU A 60 -8.32 -2.65 -9.52
CA GLU A 60 -7.47 -2.22 -8.41
C GLU A 60 -6.63 -3.38 -7.87
N ALA A 61 -7.23 -4.58 -7.71
CA ALA A 61 -6.50 -5.79 -7.36
C ALA A 61 -5.44 -6.15 -8.42
N THR A 62 -5.74 -5.98 -9.71
CA THR A 62 -4.73 -6.20 -10.77
C THR A 62 -3.61 -5.17 -10.74
N VAL A 63 -3.92 -3.89 -10.52
CA VAL A 63 -2.92 -2.82 -10.40
C VAL A 63 -2.02 -3.09 -9.19
N GLN A 64 -2.60 -3.42 -8.04
CA GLN A 64 -1.85 -3.73 -6.81
C GLN A 64 -0.95 -4.96 -6.99
N SER A 65 -1.41 -5.96 -7.73
CA SER A 65 -0.59 -7.13 -8.10
C SER A 65 0.60 -6.75 -8.99
N LEU A 66 0.39 -5.83 -9.95
CA LEU A 66 1.46 -5.32 -10.81
C LEU A 66 2.44 -4.42 -10.05
N GLU A 67 1.97 -3.66 -9.07
CA GLU A 67 2.82 -2.87 -8.19
C GLU A 67 3.69 -3.75 -7.28
N LEU A 68 3.13 -4.84 -6.76
CA LEU A 68 3.89 -5.87 -6.03
C LEU A 68 4.96 -6.50 -6.93
N LEU A 69 4.61 -6.87 -8.16
CA LEU A 69 5.58 -7.38 -9.12
C LEU A 69 6.70 -6.35 -9.39
N ARG A 70 6.35 -5.06 -9.52
CA ARG A 70 7.32 -3.98 -9.66
C ARG A 70 8.19 -3.82 -8.43
N ALA A 71 7.65 -4.00 -7.23
CA ALA A 71 8.42 -3.94 -5.98
C ALA A 71 9.45 -5.08 -5.90
N VAL A 72 9.08 -6.29 -6.33
CA VAL A 72 9.99 -7.45 -6.45
C VAL A 72 11.06 -7.19 -7.50
N LEU A 73 10.68 -6.71 -8.69
CA LEU A 73 11.65 -6.37 -9.74
C LEU A 73 12.60 -5.22 -9.33
N ARG A 74 12.11 -4.25 -8.54
CA ARG A 74 12.93 -3.17 -7.97
C ARG A 74 13.92 -3.69 -6.92
N LEU A 75 13.55 -4.73 -6.17
CA LEU A 75 14.45 -5.38 -5.23
C LEU A 75 15.56 -6.15 -5.95
N SER A 76 15.28 -6.68 -7.14
CA SER A 76 16.25 -7.40 -7.97
C SER A 76 17.16 -6.50 -8.82
N ASP A 77 16.85 -5.21 -8.98
CA ASP A 77 17.68 -4.21 -9.69
C ASP A 77 18.07 -3.04 -8.75
N PRO A 78 18.94 -3.31 -7.75
CA PRO A 78 19.37 -2.32 -6.76
C PRO A 78 20.29 -1.26 -7.36
N GLU A 79 21.02 -1.56 -8.44
CA GLU A 79 22.03 -0.67 -9.05
C GLU A 79 21.38 0.53 -9.76
N ARG A 80 20.35 0.32 -10.59
CA ARG A 80 19.63 1.43 -11.26
C ARG A 80 18.72 2.25 -10.34
N THR A 81 18.32 1.66 -9.22
CA THR A 81 17.49 2.31 -8.19
C THR A 81 18.37 3.16 -7.28
N GLY A 82 19.52 2.62 -6.86
CA GLY A 82 20.53 3.31 -6.07
C GLY A 82 21.04 4.57 -6.74
N GLU A 83 21.36 4.52 -8.04
CA GLU A 83 21.93 5.67 -8.76
C GLU A 83 20.96 6.87 -8.85
N ARG A 84 19.67 6.62 -9.14
CA ARG A 84 18.65 7.67 -9.24
C ARG A 84 18.23 8.22 -7.88
N LEU A 85 18.17 7.37 -6.86
CA LEU A 85 17.95 7.80 -5.49
C LEU A 85 19.15 8.60 -4.97
N ARG A 86 20.38 8.19 -5.30
CA ARG A 86 21.60 8.92 -4.95
C ARG A 86 21.61 10.30 -5.62
N ASP A 87 21.23 10.40 -6.89
CA ASP A 87 21.15 11.67 -7.63
C ASP A 87 20.04 12.61 -7.07
N GLN A 88 18.86 12.05 -6.73
CA GLN A 88 17.77 12.80 -6.06
C GLN A 88 18.09 13.19 -4.61
N LEU A 89 18.84 12.37 -3.88
CA LEU A 89 19.32 12.67 -2.53
C LEU A 89 20.50 13.63 -2.53
N SER A 90 21.34 13.60 -3.57
CA SER A 90 22.45 14.56 -3.77
C SER A 90 21.92 15.97 -4.06
N THR A 91 20.80 16.08 -4.77
CA THR A 91 20.11 17.37 -4.99
C THR A 91 19.38 17.87 -3.72
N ARG A 92 19.25 17.00 -2.70
CA ARG A 92 18.58 17.28 -1.42
C ARG A 92 19.54 16.99 -0.27
N GLU A 93 20.75 17.56 -0.33
CA GLU A 93 21.83 17.42 0.66
C GLU A 93 21.48 17.94 2.07
N ARG A 94 20.24 18.37 2.30
CA ARG A 94 19.63 18.35 3.63
C ARG A 94 18.54 17.28 3.63
N GLY A 95 18.87 16.10 4.17
CA GLY A 95 17.88 15.05 4.44
C GLY A 95 16.66 15.64 5.19
N PRO A 96 15.45 15.05 5.03
CA PRO A 96 14.27 15.54 5.73
C PRO A 96 14.61 15.65 7.21
N THR A 97 14.52 16.85 7.77
CA THR A 97 14.73 17.03 9.20
C THR A 97 13.73 16.17 9.95
N ASP A 98 14.17 15.63 11.07
CA ASP A 98 13.38 14.77 11.95
C ASP A 98 11.99 15.38 12.28
N ALA A 99 11.92 16.71 12.37
CA ALA A 99 10.68 17.49 12.51
C ALA A 99 9.73 17.41 11.30
N THR A 100 10.25 17.41 10.07
CA THR A 100 9.45 17.26 8.84
C THR A 100 8.85 15.87 8.73
N LEU A 101 9.60 14.85 9.16
CA LEU A 101 9.12 13.48 9.21
C LEU A 101 7.99 13.32 10.24
N ARG A 102 8.16 13.87 11.45
CA ARG A 102 7.10 13.87 12.47
C ARG A 102 5.83 14.60 12.01
N ALA A 103 5.96 15.74 11.32
CA ALA A 103 4.82 16.45 10.78
C ALA A 103 4.03 15.58 9.77
N ALA A 104 4.73 14.93 8.83
CA ALA A 104 4.09 14.06 7.85
C ALA A 104 3.43 12.82 8.50
N VAL A 105 4.02 12.26 9.56
CA VAL A 105 3.43 11.15 10.33
C VAL A 105 2.19 11.60 11.09
N THR A 106 2.21 12.81 11.64
CA THR A 106 1.06 13.41 12.32
C THR A 106 -0.10 13.64 11.36
N ASP A 107 0.18 14.20 10.17
CA ASP A 107 -0.81 14.42 9.11
C ASP A 107 -1.43 13.11 8.63
N LEU A 108 -0.62 12.05 8.51
CA LEU A 108 -1.08 10.71 8.15
C LEU A 108 -1.99 10.11 9.23
N ARG A 109 -1.65 10.28 10.52
CA ARG A 109 -2.48 9.85 11.65
C ARG A 109 -3.83 10.57 11.67
N ASP A 110 -3.84 11.86 11.40
CA ASP A 110 -5.07 12.67 11.39
C ASP A 110 -5.98 12.23 10.24
N ALA A 111 -5.41 11.99 9.06
CA ALA A 111 -6.11 11.43 7.91
C ALA A 111 -6.67 10.01 8.18
N LEU A 112 -5.89 9.16 8.86
CA LEU A 112 -6.33 7.80 9.24
C LEU A 112 -7.36 7.81 10.38
N THR A 113 -7.37 8.83 11.24
CA THR A 113 -8.35 8.96 12.33
C THR A 113 -9.69 9.49 11.81
N GLY A 114 -9.68 10.35 10.79
CA GLY A 114 -10.90 10.84 10.12
C GLY A 114 -11.55 9.84 9.17
N ALA A 115 -10.89 8.71 8.90
CA ALA A 115 -11.40 7.65 8.04
C ALA A 115 -12.29 6.70 8.87
N ASP A 116 -13.57 7.08 9.03
CA ASP A 116 -14.61 6.21 9.58
C ASP A 116 -14.98 5.16 8.51
N LEU A 117 -14.38 3.97 8.60
CA LEU A 117 -14.67 2.83 7.72
C LEU A 117 -15.47 1.75 8.48
N PRO A 118 -16.34 0.99 7.79
CA PRO A 118 -17.08 -0.12 8.40
C PRO A 118 -16.14 -1.16 9.01
N GLU A 119 -16.45 -1.60 10.24
CA GLU A 119 -15.63 -2.50 11.07
C GLU A 119 -15.34 -3.86 10.41
N ASP A 120 -16.18 -4.32 9.48
CA ASP A 120 -16.04 -5.61 8.78
C ASP A 120 -15.37 -5.53 7.38
N SER A 121 -14.90 -4.34 6.97
CA SER A 121 -14.26 -4.20 5.65
C SER A 121 -12.81 -4.67 5.66
N ALA A 122 -12.33 -5.29 4.57
CA ALA A 122 -10.90 -5.64 4.42
C ALA A 122 -9.97 -4.40 4.50
N ALA A 123 -10.50 -3.20 4.26
CA ALA A 123 -9.78 -1.94 4.46
C ALA A 123 -9.55 -1.63 5.95
N SER A 124 -10.38 -2.13 6.87
CA SER A 124 -10.23 -1.93 8.30
C SER A 124 -8.96 -2.60 8.85
N SER A 125 -8.63 -3.81 8.39
CA SER A 125 -7.41 -4.50 8.82
C SER A 125 -6.17 -3.77 8.31
N VAL A 126 -6.18 -3.31 7.05
CA VAL A 126 -5.07 -2.53 6.47
C VAL A 126 -4.87 -1.20 7.21
N VAL A 127 -5.95 -0.51 7.58
CA VAL A 127 -5.88 0.71 8.39
C VAL A 127 -5.38 0.42 9.81
N ALA A 128 -5.77 -0.71 10.40
CA ALA A 128 -5.26 -1.15 11.70
C ALA A 128 -3.76 -1.46 11.65
N ASP A 129 -3.31 -2.22 10.64
CA ASP A 129 -1.90 -2.54 10.41
C ASP A 129 -1.07 -1.27 10.16
N ALA A 130 -1.61 -0.30 9.41
CA ALA A 130 -0.97 0.98 9.19
C ALA A 130 -0.83 1.81 10.48
N ARG A 131 -1.85 1.78 11.36
CA ARG A 131 -1.79 2.44 12.69
C ARG A 131 -0.75 1.78 13.59
N GLU A 132 -0.66 0.45 13.60
CA GLU A 132 0.36 -0.30 14.35
C GLU A 132 1.78 0.01 13.88
N LEU A 133 1.99 0.04 12.55
CA LEU A 133 3.28 0.38 11.97
C LEU A 133 3.68 1.83 12.28
N THR A 134 2.72 2.75 12.27
CA THR A 134 2.96 4.16 12.63
C THR A 134 3.38 4.30 14.10
N ALA A 135 2.72 3.60 15.02
CA ALA A 135 3.10 3.58 16.43
C ALA A 135 4.51 3.01 16.63
N THR A 136 4.86 1.95 15.91
CA THR A 136 6.19 1.32 15.94
C THR A 136 7.28 2.28 15.45
N ILE A 137 7.00 3.06 14.40
CA ILE A 137 7.95 4.06 13.88
C ILE A 137 8.13 5.20 14.89
N GLU A 138 7.07 5.67 15.55
CA GLU A 138 7.21 6.69 16.59
C GLU A 138 8.02 6.19 17.80
N GLU A 139 7.82 4.95 18.23
CA GLU A 139 8.61 4.30 19.29
C GLU A 139 10.09 4.30 18.93
N ARG A 140 10.42 3.84 17.71
CA ARG A 140 11.80 3.83 17.19
C ARG A 140 12.38 5.23 17.08
N LEU A 141 11.58 6.21 16.67
CA LEU A 141 12.05 7.59 16.56
C LEU A 141 12.41 8.15 17.93
N ARG A 142 11.59 7.91 18.95
CA ARG A 142 11.88 8.30 20.35
C ARG A 142 13.13 7.60 20.89
N GLU A 143 13.28 6.30 20.65
CA GLU A 143 14.47 5.53 21.05
C GLU A 143 15.75 6.16 20.47
N MET A 144 15.74 6.51 19.18
CA MET A 144 16.88 7.16 18.52
C MET A 144 17.14 8.60 19.00
N GLU A 145 16.13 9.29 19.54
CA GLU A 145 16.31 10.60 20.18
C GLU A 145 16.95 10.46 21.55
N ASP A 146 16.49 9.49 22.34
CA ASP A 146 17.01 9.21 23.68
C ASP A 146 18.47 8.72 23.63
N GLU A 147 18.81 7.88 22.64
CA GLU A 147 20.19 7.44 22.39
C GLU A 147 21.11 8.63 22.05
N ARG A 148 20.67 9.55 21.17
CA ARG A 148 21.45 10.74 20.83
C ARG A 148 21.59 11.70 22.01
N ALA A 149 20.55 11.84 22.83
CA ALA A 149 20.61 12.66 24.04
C ALA A 149 21.58 12.06 25.08
N ALA A 150 21.69 10.74 25.17
CA ALA A 150 22.65 10.05 26.03
C ALA A 150 24.10 10.14 25.52
N ASP A 151 24.31 10.05 24.20
CA ASP A 151 25.63 10.27 23.58
C ASP A 151 26.11 11.72 23.76
N ASP A 152 25.23 12.71 23.58
CA ASP A 152 25.56 14.14 23.78
C ASP A 152 25.89 14.45 25.25
N ALA A 153 25.20 13.79 26.20
CA ALA A 153 25.53 13.87 27.63
C ALA A 153 26.88 13.20 27.97
N THR A 154 27.24 12.11 27.29
CA THR A 154 28.52 11.40 27.49
C THR A 154 29.69 12.15 26.85
N GLU A 155 29.49 12.77 25.68
CA GLU A 155 30.48 13.67 25.06
C GLU A 155 30.68 14.95 25.89
N ALA A 156 29.63 15.49 26.52
CA ALA A 156 29.75 16.64 27.41
C ALA A 156 30.56 16.33 28.70
N GLU A 157 30.57 15.07 29.17
CA GLU A 157 31.44 14.63 30.27
C GLU A 157 32.87 14.29 29.81
N SER A 158 33.08 13.92 28.53
CA SER A 158 34.41 13.63 27.97
C SER A 158 35.13 14.85 27.36
N ARG A 159 34.42 15.95 27.06
CA ARG A 159 34.98 17.18 26.49
C ARG A 159 35.29 18.20 27.58
N GLY A 160 36.21 17.81 28.46
CA GLY A 160 36.63 18.63 29.61
C GLY A 160 38.08 18.37 30.02
N VAL A 161 38.98 18.10 29.07
CA VAL A 161 40.43 18.24 29.27
C VAL A 161 41.03 18.82 28.00
N ASP A 162 41.15 20.16 27.94
CA ASP A 162 42.04 20.83 26.99
C ASP A 162 43.48 20.43 27.35
N ILE A 163 44.08 19.54 26.54
CA ILE A 163 45.52 19.31 26.56
C ILE A 163 46.11 20.27 25.54
N ASP A 164 46.75 21.34 26.03
CA ASP A 164 47.62 22.21 25.24
C ASP A 164 48.78 21.37 24.68
N VAL A 165 48.79 21.11 23.38
CA VAL A 165 49.90 20.46 22.68
C VAL A 165 50.76 21.56 22.08
N ASP A 166 51.86 21.87 22.77
CA ASP A 166 52.93 22.72 22.25
C ASP A 166 53.47 22.12 20.95
N SER A 167 53.64 22.98 19.94
CA SER A 167 53.92 22.60 18.56
C SER A 167 55.40 22.31 18.34
N ASP A 168 55.84 21.09 18.60
CA ASP A 168 57.13 20.57 18.13
C ASP A 168 56.87 19.41 17.16
N ILE A 169 56.76 19.73 15.86
CA ILE A 169 56.70 18.74 14.77
C ILE A 169 58.12 18.51 14.29
N ASP A 170 58.74 17.43 14.79
CA ASP A 170 59.93 16.80 14.20
C ASP A 170 59.49 15.69 13.22
N ASP A 171 60.07 15.75 12.02
CA ASP A 171 60.22 14.74 10.96
C ASP A 171 59.33 13.48 10.97
N ILE A 172 58.43 13.40 9.99
CA ILE A 172 57.92 12.11 9.48
C ILE A 172 58.23 12.03 7.98
N ASP A 173 59.10 11.08 7.69
CA ASP A 173 59.68 10.66 6.41
C ASP A 173 58.61 10.19 5.42
N ASP A 174 58.70 10.69 4.19
CA ASP A 174 57.83 10.41 3.05
C ASP A 174 58.27 9.11 2.38
N SER A 175 57.75 7.97 2.85
CA SER A 175 57.97 6.69 2.18
C SER A 175 56.94 6.52 1.06
N GLU A 176 57.39 6.77 -0.17
CA GLU A 176 56.69 6.51 -1.43
C GLU A 176 56.12 5.07 -1.44
N ALA A 177 54.80 4.95 -1.39
CA ALA A 177 54.12 3.69 -1.62
C ALA A 177 54.26 3.33 -3.11
N ASP A 178 54.82 2.16 -3.36
CA ASP A 178 55.20 1.66 -4.68
C ASP A 178 53.95 1.40 -5.56
N ASP A 179 53.62 2.34 -6.44
CA ASP A 179 52.51 2.25 -7.41
C ASP A 179 52.71 1.13 -8.46
N SER A 180 53.88 0.48 -8.47
CA SER A 180 54.30 -0.51 -9.47
C SER A 180 53.52 -1.83 -9.37
N ASP A 181 53.06 -2.20 -8.18
CA ASP A 181 52.25 -3.40 -7.96
C ASP A 181 50.86 -3.27 -8.60
N ILE A 182 50.31 -2.05 -8.67
CA ILE A 182 48.95 -1.81 -9.19
C ILE A 182 48.97 -1.86 -10.73
N ASP A 183 49.98 -1.30 -11.38
CA ASP A 183 50.10 -1.30 -12.84
C ASP A 183 50.26 -2.70 -13.43
N ALA A 184 51.01 -3.59 -12.77
CA ALA A 184 51.19 -4.97 -13.22
C ALA A 184 49.88 -5.79 -13.15
N GLU A 185 49.08 -5.58 -12.12
CA GLU A 185 47.77 -6.22 -11.96
C GLU A 185 46.76 -5.72 -13.02
N LEU A 186 46.82 -4.42 -13.37
CA LEU A 186 45.95 -3.84 -14.40
C LEU A 186 46.27 -4.36 -15.80
N GLU A 187 47.55 -4.57 -16.12
CA GLU A 187 47.96 -5.15 -17.41
C GLU A 187 47.48 -6.60 -17.55
N SER A 188 47.55 -7.40 -16.47
CA SER A 188 47.01 -8.76 -16.47
C SER A 188 45.49 -8.82 -16.67
N ILE A 189 44.74 -7.86 -16.12
CA ILE A 189 43.29 -7.78 -16.30
C ILE A 189 42.95 -7.34 -17.73
N ARG A 190 43.76 -6.44 -18.32
CA ARG A 190 43.56 -5.95 -19.69
C ARG A 190 43.73 -7.06 -20.74
N GLU A 191 44.80 -7.86 -20.62
CA GLU A 191 45.08 -8.97 -21.54
C GLU A 191 43.94 -10.01 -21.51
N SER A 192 43.42 -10.34 -20.33
CA SER A 192 42.29 -11.29 -20.18
C SER A 192 41.03 -10.82 -20.89
N VAL A 193 40.76 -9.51 -20.88
CA VAL A 193 39.57 -8.93 -21.51
C VAL A 193 39.74 -8.82 -23.03
N GLU A 194 40.96 -8.59 -23.53
CA GLU A 194 41.25 -8.61 -24.97
C GLU A 194 41.15 -10.03 -25.55
N ASP A 195 41.66 -11.05 -24.85
CA ASP A 195 41.56 -12.46 -25.28
C ASP A 195 40.11 -13.01 -25.26
N GLU A 196 39.25 -12.52 -24.37
CA GLU A 196 37.81 -12.89 -24.34
C GLU A 196 37.00 -12.25 -25.46
N ASN A 197 37.50 -11.20 -26.12
CA ASN A 197 36.77 -10.45 -27.15
C ASN A 197 37.10 -10.92 -28.59
N ASP A 198 38.10 -11.79 -28.76
CA ASP A 198 38.53 -12.36 -30.05
C ASP A 198 38.06 -13.83 -30.28
N GLN A 199 37.08 -14.31 -29.50
CA GLN A 199 36.39 -15.61 -29.70
C GLN A 199 34.93 -15.49 -30.14
#